data_AF-A0A1E5UZC7-F1
#
_entry.id   AF-A0A1E5UZC7-F1
#
_cell.length_a   1.000
_cell.length_b   1.000
_cell.length_c   1.000
_cell.angle_alpha   90.00
_cell.angle_beta   90.00
_cell.angle_gamma   90.00
#
_symmetry.space_group_name_H-M   'P 1'
#
loop_
_entity.id
_entity.type
_entity.pdbx_description
1 polymer ?
#
loop_
_entity_poly.entity_id
_entity_poly.type
_entity_poly.pdbx_seq_one_letter_code
_entity_poly.pdbx_strand_id
1 'polypeptide(L)' 'LVLKFCVKIQCDAKHECYCCMNEKPEPFCYETLRECQAECPLCNPTCPPVQQPTASFIVRH' A
#
# COMPACT_ATOMS: atom_id res chain seq x y z
N LEU A 1 13.77 10.79 8.26
CA LEU A 1 13.26 9.41 8.27
C LEU A 1 12.21 9.32 7.17
N VAL A 2 12.32 8.39 6.22
CA VAL A 2 11.33 8.23 5.15
C VAL A 2 10.42 7.07 5.51
N LEU A 3 9.12 7.32 5.67
CA LEU A 3 8.12 6.30 5.98
C LEU A 3 7.46 5.83 4.68
N LYS A 4 7.70 4.56 4.33
CA LYS A 4 7.00 3.87 3.24
C LYS A 4 5.86 3.05 3.84
N PHE A 5 4.63 3.35 3.45
CA PHE A 5 3.43 2.69 3.97
C PHE A 5 3.15 1.38 3.25
N CYS A 6 4.07 0.41 3.39
CA CYS A 6 3.89 -0.95 2.91
C CYS A 6 3.42 -1.85 4.05
N VAL A 7 2.17 -2.30 3.99
CA VAL A 7 1.62 -3.24 4.98
C VAL A 7 1.45 -4.61 4.37
N LYS A 8 1.92 -5.63 5.09
CA LYS A 8 1.75 -7.03 4.71
C LYS A 8 0.31 -7.48 5.04
N ILE A 9 -0.42 -7.96 4.04
CA ILE A 9 -1.78 -8.50 4.18
C ILE A 9 -1.89 -9.85 3.48
N GLN A 10 -2.97 -10.60 3.72
CA GLN A 10 -3.34 -11.72 2.85
C GLN A 10 -4.22 -11.20 1.71
N CYS A 11 -3.77 -11.32 0.47
CA CYS A 11 -4.60 -11.10 -0.72
C CYS A 11 -5.53 -12.27 -0.97
N ASP A 12 -5.00 -13.48 -0.81
CA ASP A 12 -5.67 -14.75 -1.07
C ASP A 12 -5.39 -15.73 0.07
N ALA A 13 -6.17 -16.81 0.13
CA ALA A 13 -6.05 -17.84 1.17
C ALA A 13 -4.63 -18.46 1.32
N LYS A 14 -3.74 -18.23 0.34
CA LYS A 14 -2.35 -18.74 0.34
C LYS A 14 -1.29 -17.69 -0.02
N HIS A 15 -1.67 -16.44 -0.30
CA HIS A 15 -0.73 -15.44 -0.82
C HIS A 15 -0.70 -14.19 0.06
N GLU A 16 0.51 -13.85 0.52
CA GLU A 16 0.78 -12.63 1.26
C GLU A 16 1.24 -11.52 0.29
N CYS A 17 0.66 -10.34 0.41
CA CYS A 17 1.00 -9.18 -0.40
C CYS A 17 1.40 -7.99 0.46
N TYR A 18 1.94 -6.96 -0.19
CA TYR A 18 2.34 -5.70 0.43
C TYR A 18 1.56 -4.55 -0.21
N CYS A 19 0.75 -3.84 0.57
CA CYS A 19 -0.15 -2.80 0.07
C CYS A 19 0.20 -1.40 0.55
N CYS A 20 -0.03 -0.41 -0.32
CA CYS A 20 0.13 1.01 -0.05
C CYS A 20 -1.04 1.56 0.78
N MET A 21 -0.90 1.64 2.11
CA MET A 21 -2.00 2.04 3.00
C MET A 21 -2.51 3.49 2.83
N ASN A 22 -1.79 4.33 2.08
CA ASN A 22 -2.13 5.74 1.93
C ASN A 22 -2.73 6.08 0.56
N GLU A 23 -2.96 5.09 -0.30
CA GLU A 23 -3.60 5.26 -1.60
C GLU A 23 -5.11 5.06 -1.52
N LYS A 24 -5.84 5.81 -2.35
CA LYS A 24 -7.31 5.84 -2.39
C LYS A 24 -7.78 5.93 -3.84
N PRO A 25 -8.95 5.38 -4.19
CA PRO A 25 -9.96 4.76 -3.30
C PRO A 25 -9.64 3.34 -2.84
N GLU A 26 -8.80 2.62 -3.57
CA GLU A 26 -8.36 1.26 -3.25
C GLU A 26 -6.82 1.23 -3.20
N PRO A 27 -6.19 0.76 -2.11
CA PRO A 27 -4.74 0.63 -2.02
C PRO A 27 -4.24 -0.41 -3.02
N PHE A 28 -3.16 -0.06 -3.73
CA PHE A 28 -2.45 -0.99 -4.58
C PHE A 28 -1.62 -1.96 -3.76
N CYS A 29 -1.69 -3.23 -4.12
CA CYS A 29 -0.94 -4.31 -3.52
C CYS A 29 0.04 -4.92 -4.51
N TYR A 30 1.20 -5.31 -4.00
CA TYR A 30 2.32 -5.90 -4.74
C TYR A 30 2.73 -7.22 -4.11
N GLU A 31 3.23 -8.16 -4.92
CA GLU A 31 3.68 -9.47 -4.42
C GLU A 31 4.92 -9.34 -3.53
N THR A 32 5.84 -8.43 -3.85
CA THR A 32 7.05 -8.22 -3.04
C THR A 32 7.06 -6.90 -2.29
N LEU A 33 7.68 -6.92 -1.10
CA LEU A 33 7.94 -5.70 -0.33
C LEU A 33 8.76 -4.69 -1.13
N ARG A 34 9.65 -5.17 -2.02
CA ARG A 34 10.51 -4.32 -2.85
C ARG A 34 9.70 -3.52 -3.85
N GLU A 35 8.74 -4.14 -4.53
CA GLU A 35 7.84 -3.48 -5.48
C GLU A 35 6.94 -2.48 -4.76
N CYS A 36 6.35 -2.88 -3.65
CA CYS A 36 5.59 -1.97 -2.79
C CYS A 36 6.43 -0.75 -2.40
N GLN A 37 7.69 -0.94 -2.01
CA GLN A 37 8.56 0.17 -1.65
C GLN A 37 9.00 1.02 -2.83
N ALA A 38 9.04 0.48 -4.05
CA ALA A 38 9.38 1.23 -5.25
C ALA A 38 8.23 2.15 -5.70
N GLU A 39 7.00 1.67 -5.53
CA GLU A 39 5.80 2.31 -6.08
C GLU A 39 5.02 3.13 -5.04
N CYS A 40 4.93 2.69 -3.78
CA CYS A 40 4.16 3.40 -2.77
C CYS A 40 4.74 4.78 -2.47
N PRO A 41 3.88 5.79 -2.26
CA PRO A 41 4.33 7.15 -1.98
C PRO A 41 5.16 7.20 -0.70
N LEU A 42 6.28 7.91 -0.79
CA LEU A 42 7.10 8.26 0.37
C LEU A 42 6.36 9.31 1.19
N CYS A 43 6.17 9.08 2.49
CA CYS A 43 5.90 10.21 3.37
C CYS A 43 7.22 10.83 3.83
N ASN A 44 7.57 11.98 3.26
CA ASN A 44 8.51 12.95 3.81
C ASN A 44 8.45 14.28 3.02
N PRO A 45 8.35 15.48 3.65
CA PRO A 45 8.05 15.77 5.05
C PRO A 45 6.55 15.89 5.36
N THR A 46 5.69 15.94 4.34
CA THR A 46 4.24 16.14 4.50
C THR A 46 3.51 15.00 3.81
N CYS A 47 2.83 14.15 4.58
CA CYS A 47 1.91 13.18 4.01
C CYS A 47 0.66 13.94 3.52
N PRO A 48 0.10 13.65 2.33
CA PRO A 48 -1.17 14.23 1.91
C PRO A 48 -2.29 13.80 2.90
N PRO A 49 -3.26 14.69 3.20
CA PRO A 49 -4.26 14.44 4.24
C PRO A 49 -5.08 13.18 3.94
N VAL A 50 -5.26 12.37 4.97
CA VAL A 50 -5.98 11.08 4.93
C VAL A 50 -7.47 11.34 4.71
N GLN A 51 -7.92 11.58 3.48
CA GLN A 51 -9.36 11.67 3.17
C GLN A 51 -9.97 10.27 3.18
N GLN A 52 -10.34 9.70 4.33
CA GLN A 52 -10.91 8.34 4.40
C GLN A 52 -12.06 8.17 3.38
N PRO A 53 -12.04 7.11 2.57
CA PRO A 53 -13.18 6.20 2.60
C PRO A 53 -12.75 4.73 2.61
N THR A 54 -13.71 3.88 2.97
CA THR A 54 -13.70 2.42 3.04
C THR A 54 -13.00 1.78 1.83
N ALA A 55 -11.81 1.23 2.04
CA ALA A 55 -10.96 0.75 0.97
C ALA A 55 -11.13 -0.76 0.75
N SER A 56 -11.53 -1.14 -0.47
CA SER A 56 -11.31 -2.46 -1.05
C SER A 56 -9.88 -2.50 -1.62
N PHE A 57 -9.23 -3.66 -1.72
CA PHE A 57 -7.81 -3.75 -2.14
C PHE A 57 -7.70 -4.30 -3.58
N ILE A 58 -6.87 -3.68 -4.43
CA ILE A 58 -6.60 -4.17 -5.80
C ILE A 58 -5.19 -4.78 -5.85
N VAL A 59 -5.12 -6.07 -6.21
CA VAL A 59 -3.86 -6.80 -6.41
C VAL A 59 -3.41 -6.61 -7.86
N ARG A 60 -2.19 -6.11 -8.07
CA ARG A 60 -1.55 -6.16 -9.40
C ARG A 60 -0.85 -7.51 -9.55
N HIS A 61 -1.35 -8.34 -10.46
CA HIS A 61 -0.71 -9.58 -10.92
C HIS A 61 0.34 -9.30 -11.99
#